data_AF-K1WXL8-F1
#
_entry.id   AF-K1WXL8-F1
#
_cell.length_a   1.000
_cell.length_b   1.000
_cell.length_c   1.000
_cell.angle_alpha   90.00
_cell.angle_beta   90.00
_cell.angle_gamma   90.00
#
_symmetry.space_group_name_H-M   'P 1'
#
loop_
_entity.id
_entity.type
_entity.pdbx_description
1 polymer ?
#
loop_
_entity_poly.entity_id
_entity_poly.type
_entity_poly.pdbx_seq_one_letter_code
_entity_poly.pdbx_strand_id
1 'polypeptide(L)' 'MVITKDSGLDSKIPGTEIVKIYVGLEKKLFSIYKESICAKSDFFKKAFKGNLQQSNGVMYMPEEHISAFKTLMVFLY' A
#
# COMPACT_ATOMS: atom_id res chain seq x y z
N MET A 1 -21.14 -23.48 26.78
CA MET A 1 -22.35 -23.16 25.99
C MET A 1 -21.89 -22.42 24.75
N VAL A 2 -21.84 -23.13 23.61
CA VAL A 2 -21.63 -22.53 22.29
C VAL A 2 -23.01 -22.22 21.74
N ILE A 3 -23.31 -20.97 21.35
CA ILE A 3 -24.03 -20.64 20.12
C ILE A 3 -23.58 -19.24 19.66
N THR A 4 -23.24 -19.18 18.38
CA THR A 4 -22.80 -18.07 17.54
C THR A 4 -23.85 -16.97 17.34
N LYS A 5 -23.40 -15.74 17.07
CA LYS A 5 -24.08 -14.87 16.11
C LYS A 5 -23.06 -14.04 15.32
N ASP A 6 -22.86 -14.49 14.10
CA ASP A 6 -22.15 -13.80 13.04
C ASP A 6 -23.01 -12.61 12.59
N SER A 7 -22.58 -11.40 12.91
CA SER A 7 -23.12 -10.16 12.35
C SER A 7 -22.16 -9.01 12.65
N GLY A 8 -21.15 -8.88 11.79
CA GLY A 8 -20.31 -7.70 11.70
C GLY A 8 -20.09 -7.44 10.23
N LEU A 9 -20.95 -6.61 9.64
CA LEU A 9 -20.74 -5.99 8.34
C LEU A 9 -19.33 -5.39 8.34
N ASP A 10 -18.35 -6.08 7.73
CA ASP A 10 -17.03 -5.53 7.43
C ASP A 10 -17.23 -4.44 6.37
N SER A 11 -17.69 -3.28 6.84
CA SER A 11 -17.61 -2.03 6.14
C SER A 11 -16.14 -1.72 5.97
N LYS A 12 -15.54 -2.29 4.93
CA LYS A 12 -14.26 -1.88 4.38
C LYS A 12 -14.42 -0.41 4.03
N ILE A 13 -14.08 0.50 4.96
CA ILE A 13 -14.13 1.94 4.73
C ILE A 13 -13.22 2.18 3.52
N PRO A 14 -13.76 2.62 2.37
CA PRO A 14 -12.95 2.90 1.21
C PRO A 14 -11.96 4.00 1.58
N GLY A 15 -10.66 3.68 1.64
CA GLY A 15 -9.60 4.65 1.93
C GLY A 15 -8.76 4.41 3.19
N THR A 16 -9.00 3.37 4.00
CA THR A 16 -8.18 3.11 5.21
C THR A 16 -7.08 2.07 5.03
N GLU A 17 -6.98 1.42 3.86
CA GLU A 17 -5.95 0.43 3.59
C GLU A 17 -4.57 1.11 3.43
N ILE A 18 -3.61 0.72 4.26
CA ILE A 18 -2.23 1.21 4.23
C ILE A 18 -1.32 0.15 3.60
N VAL A 19 -0.47 0.56 2.67
CA VAL A 19 0.60 -0.27 2.11
C VAL A 19 1.95 0.13 2.68
N LYS A 20 2.86 -0.85 2.74
CA LYS A 20 4.23 -0.70 3.23
C LYS A 20 5.19 -0.78 2.04
N ILE A 21 5.98 0.26 1.84
CA ILE A 21 6.99 0.30 0.78
C ILE A 21 8.37 0.45 1.42
N TYR A 22 9.25 -0.51 1.16
CA TYR A 22 10.63 -0.51 1.64
C TYR A 22 11.55 -0.06 0.51
N VAL A 23 12.25 1.06 0.69
CA VAL A 23 13.04 1.72 -0.37
C VAL A 23 14.52 1.73 -0.04
N GLY A 24 15.34 1.50 -1.06
CA GLY A 24 16.79 1.47 -0.98
C GLY A 24 17.34 0.24 -0.26
N LEU A 25 18.66 0.08 -0.33
CA LEU A 25 19.37 -1.01 0.34
C LEU A 25 19.20 -0.98 1.87
N GLU A 26 19.03 0.21 2.45
CA GLU A 26 18.73 0.40 3.88
C GLU A 26 17.28 0.05 4.27
N LYS A 27 16.43 -0.30 3.30
CA LYS A 27 15.02 -0.70 3.48
C LYS A 27 14.22 0.31 4.30
N LYS A 28 14.32 1.60 3.95
CA LYS A 28 13.53 2.63 4.62
C LYS A 28 12.04 2.39 4.38
N LEU A 29 11.27 2.25 5.45
CA LEU A 29 9.83 1.99 5.41
C LEU A 29 9.03 3.27 5.20
N PHE A 30 8.11 3.23 4.24
CA PHE A 30 7.05 4.21 4.00
C PHE A 30 5.68 3.55 4.16
N SER A 31 4.83 4.11 5.01
CA SER A 31 3.44 3.68 5.22
C SER A 31 2.51 4.67 4.54
N ILE A 32 1.80 4.22 3.50
CA ILE A 32 1.06 5.12 2.59
C ILE A 32 -0.36 4.61 2.39
N TYR A 33 -1.33 5.51 2.27
CA TYR A 33 -2.71 5.13 1.94
C TYR A 33 -2.78 4.59 0.51
N LYS A 34 -3.20 3.33 0.38
CA LYS A 34 -3.26 2.60 -0.88
C LYS A 34 -4.04 3.35 -1.95
N GLU A 35 -5.21 3.86 -1.57
CA GLU A 35 -6.10 4.56 -2.49
C GLU A 35 -5.49 5.85 -3.04
N SER A 36 -4.77 6.63 -2.21
CA SER A 36 -4.14 7.88 -2.63
C SER A 36 -3.13 7.67 -3.76
N ILE A 37 -2.25 6.70 -3.62
CA ILE A 37 -1.21 6.42 -4.63
C ILE A 37 -1.77 5.66 -5.83
N CYS A 38 -2.72 4.73 -5.63
CA CYS A 38 -3.33 3.99 -6.74
C CYS A 38 -4.24 4.87 -7.60
N ALA A 39 -4.81 5.95 -7.04
CA ALA A 39 -5.61 6.90 -7.79
C ALA A 39 -4.76 7.78 -8.74
N LYS A 40 -3.50 8.02 -8.38
CA LYS A 40 -2.59 8.92 -9.10
C LYS A 40 -1.48 8.20 -9.88
N SER A 41 -1.35 6.89 -9.74
CA SER A 41 -0.29 6.11 -10.39
C SER A 41 -0.77 4.72 -10.81
N ASP A 42 -0.75 4.48 -12.13
CA ASP A 42 -1.06 3.17 -12.69
C ASP A 42 -0.05 2.09 -12.28
N PHE A 43 1.19 2.49 -11.98
CA PHE A 43 2.20 1.59 -11.44
C PHE A 43 1.76 1.04 -10.08
N PHE A 44 1.42 1.92 -9.13
CA PHE A 44 0.95 1.48 -7.80
C PHE A 44 -0.41 0.79 -7.87
N LYS A 45 -1.29 1.20 -8.79
CA LYS A 45 -2.56 0.51 -9.05
C LYS A 45 -2.33 -0.93 -9.48
N LYS A 46 -1.43 -1.19 -10.43
CA LYS A 46 -1.08 -2.55 -10.86
C LYS A 46 -0.39 -3.34 -9.76
N ALA A 47 0.51 -2.71 -8.99
CA ALA A 47 1.23 -3.33 -7.89
C ALA A 47 0.31 -3.82 -6.76
N PHE A 48 -0.62 -2.98 -6.30
CA PHE A 48 -1.42 -3.26 -5.09
C PHE A 48 -2.87 -3.68 -5.36
N LYS A 49 -3.41 -3.43 -6.55
CA LYS A 49 -4.76 -3.84 -6.94
C LYS A 49 -4.79 -4.83 -8.11
N GLY A 50 -3.65 -5.12 -8.71
CA GLY A 50 -3.51 -6.15 -9.73
C GLY A 50 -3.17 -7.53 -9.15
N ASN A 51 -2.92 -8.49 -10.04
CA ASN A 51 -2.60 -9.88 -9.69
C ASN A 51 -1.09 -10.11 -9.38
N LEU A 52 -0.34 -9.04 -9.08
CA LEU A 52 1.08 -9.14 -8.77
C LEU A 52 1.28 -9.59 -7.31
N GLN A 53 2.41 -10.23 -7.02
CA GLN A 53 2.75 -10.78 -5.68
C GLN A 53 2.76 -9.73 -4.54
N GLN A 54 2.71 -8.43 -4.87
CA GLN A 54 2.68 -7.32 -3.92
C GLN A 54 1.27 -7.04 -3.37
N SER A 55 0.28 -7.86 -3.75
CA SER A 55 -1.11 -7.82 -3.26
C SER A 55 -1.25 -7.94 -1.74
N ASN A 56 -0.21 -8.42 -1.04
CA ASN A 56 -0.18 -8.50 0.42
C ASN A 56 0.03 -7.12 1.10
N GLY A 57 0.04 -6.03 0.32
CA GLY A 57 0.21 -4.67 0.81
C GLY A 57 1.65 -4.32 1.17
N VAL A 58 2.62 -5.11 0.70
CA VAL A 58 4.04 -4.88 0.92
C VAL A 58 4.79 -4.86 -0.40
N MET A 59 5.62 -3.85 -0.60
CA MET A 59 6.46 -3.67 -1.78
C MET A 59 7.91 -3.37 -1.38
N TYR A 60 8.86 -3.94 -2.11
CA TYR A 60 10.29 -3.70 -1.92
C TYR A 60 10.86 -3.07 -3.18
N MET A 61 11.62 -1.98 -3.02
CA MET A 61 12.25 -1.21 -4.08
C MET A 61 13.72 -0.96 -3.71
N PRO A 62 14.57 -2.02 -3.70
CA PRO A 62 15.95 -1.91 -3.23
C PRO A 62 16.84 -1.05 -4.14
N GLU A 63 16.50 -0.98 -5.44
CA GLU A 63 17.22 -0.21 -6.47
C GLU A 63 16.95 1.30 -6.38
N GLU A 64 15.88 1.70 -5.70
CA GLU A 64 15.43 3.10 -5.67
C GLU A 64 16.14 3.91 -4.59
N HIS A 65 16.46 5.16 -4.93
CA HIS A 65 16.98 6.10 -3.96
C HIS A 65 15.86 6.68 -3.09
N ILE A 66 16.09 6.72 -1.78
CA ILE A 66 15.09 7.19 -0.80
C ILE A 66 14.72 8.65 -1.02
N SER A 67 15.66 9.50 -1.42
CA SER A 67 15.38 10.90 -1.76
C SER A 67 14.46 11.01 -2.98
N ALA A 68 14.74 10.24 -4.04
CA ALA A 68 13.90 10.22 -5.24
C ALA A 68 12.48 9.73 -4.94
N PHE A 69 12.36 8.64 -4.16
CA PHE A 69 11.05 8.14 -3.75
C PHE A 69 10.28 9.14 -2.88
N LYS A 70 10.95 9.84 -1.96
CA LYS A 70 10.32 10.91 -1.17
C LYS A 70 9.78 12.02 -2.07
N THR A 71 10.57 12.48 -3.05
CA THR A 71 10.12 13.50 -4.01
C THR A 71 8.91 13.02 -4.82
N LEU A 72 8.91 11.75 -5.24
CA LEU A 72 7.75 11.14 -5.90
C LEU A 72 6.51 11.14 -4.99
N MET A 73 6.66 10.78 -3.71
CA MET A 73 5.53 10.78 -2.77
C MET A 73 4.98 12.18 -2.54
N VAL A 74 5.84 13.21 -2.45
CA VAL A 74 5.40 14.61 -2.36
C VAL A 74 4.61 15.02 -3.61
N PHE A 75 5.03 14.57 -4.80
CA PHE A 75 4.29 14.85 -6.03
C PHE A 75 2.94 14.12 -6.10
N LEU A 76 2.87 12.90 -5.55
CA LEU A 76 1.65 12.10 -5.54
C LEU A 76 0.69 12.46 -4.40
N TYR A 77 1.03 13.35 -3.47
CA TYR A 77 0.11 13.83 -2.43
C TYR A 77 -0.36 15.24 -2.74
#